data_AF-A0A9Q7UN59-F1
#
_entry.id   AF-A0A9Q7UN59-F1
#
_cell.length_a   1.000
_cell.length_b   1.000
_cell.length_c   1.000
_cell.angle_alpha   90.00
_cell.angle_beta   90.00
_cell.angle_gamma   90.00
#
_symmetry.space_group_name_H-M   'P 1'
#
loop_
_entity.id
_entity.type
_entity.pdbx_description
1 polymer ?
#
loop_
_entity_poly.entity_id
_entity_poly.type
_entity_poly.pdbx_seq_one_letter_code
_entity_poly.pdbx_strand_id
1 'polypeptide(L)'
;MHWNIAFVPEDVPAGQLPRDSKKDPKTGKHLLDLETTENFVQVWKEMEKLVDEGLVKNIGISNFSIRRTKELLKSCRIKPVVNQVELSFTYPQPELVKWLKNQDILPQAYSPLGSTGASQASLTVVDKIAKKHNVQGANVLISWQVARGCNPLPKSVTPARIENNLKLVDLDQQEIDELEKGALAQHPKKVCDQSDLVVPAYDIFEANHPTNNDKVQATLP
;
A
#
# COMPACT_ATOMS: atom_id res chain seq x y z
N MET A 1 -9.72 3.33 -3.11
CA MET A 1 -8.28 3.21 -2.81
C MET A 1 -7.65 4.54 -3.13
N HIS A 2 -6.72 5.00 -2.30
CA HIS A 2 -6.01 6.26 -2.50
C HIS A 2 -4.72 5.98 -3.26
N TRP A 3 -4.38 6.84 -4.20
CA TRP A 3 -3.18 6.71 -5.02
C TRP A 3 -2.28 7.90 -4.76
N ASN A 4 -0.97 7.70 -4.93
CA ASN A 4 0.04 8.76 -4.75
C ASN A 4 0.10 9.73 -5.94
N ILE A 5 -1.01 9.90 -6.66
CA ILE A 5 -1.13 10.71 -7.87
C ILE A 5 -2.30 11.68 -7.75
N ALA A 6 -2.17 12.83 -8.40
CA ALA A 6 -3.19 13.83 -8.50
C ALA A 6 -3.79 13.82 -9.91
N PHE A 7 -5.11 13.90 -9.99
CA PHE A 7 -5.80 14.06 -11.27
C PHE A 7 -6.15 15.53 -11.49
N VAL A 8 -6.24 15.94 -12.75
CA VAL A 8 -6.81 17.25 -13.09
C VAL A 8 -8.30 17.22 -12.74
N PRO A 9 -8.78 18.04 -11.80
CA PRO A 9 -10.17 18.02 -11.37
C PRO A 9 -11.10 18.50 -12.47
N GLU A 10 -12.34 18.00 -12.49
CA GLU A 10 -13.39 18.60 -13.31
C GLU A 10 -13.67 20.05 -12.90
N ASP A 11 -14.11 20.85 -13.88
CA ASP A 11 -14.55 22.22 -13.61
C ASP A 11 -15.91 22.15 -12.88
N VAL A 12 -15.94 22.55 -11.62
CA VAL A 12 -17.16 22.61 -10.81
C VAL A 12 -17.47 24.05 -10.37
N PRO A 13 -18.75 24.41 -10.16
CA PRO A 13 -19.11 25.72 -9.63
C PRO A 13 -18.44 26.00 -8.29
N ALA A 14 -18.19 27.29 -8.02
CA ALA A 14 -17.61 27.73 -6.75
C ALA A 14 -18.39 27.17 -5.53
N GLY A 15 -17.66 26.65 -4.55
CA GLY A 15 -18.23 26.04 -3.35
C GLY A 15 -18.61 24.56 -3.50
N GLN A 16 -18.39 23.94 -4.67
CA GLN A 16 -18.56 22.51 -4.87
C GLN A 16 -17.22 21.78 -4.95
N LEU A 17 -17.22 20.51 -4.53
CA LEU A 17 -16.07 19.63 -4.69
C LEU A 17 -16.20 18.83 -6.00
N PRO A 18 -15.11 18.70 -6.78
CA PRO A 18 -15.09 17.82 -7.94
C PRO A 18 -15.37 16.38 -7.53
N ARG A 19 -16.20 15.68 -8.31
CA ARG A 19 -16.59 14.28 -8.05
C ARG A 19 -15.86 13.28 -8.95
N ASP A 20 -15.31 13.76 -10.05
CA ASP A 20 -14.44 13.01 -10.96
C ASP A 20 -13.33 13.96 -11.45
N SER A 21 -12.54 13.48 -12.39
CA SER A 21 -11.42 14.17 -13.01
C SER A 21 -11.61 14.27 -14.51
N LYS A 22 -10.96 15.25 -15.11
CA LYS A 22 -10.92 15.38 -16.57
C LYS A 22 -10.32 14.12 -17.18
N LYS A 23 -10.87 13.70 -18.31
CA LYS A 23 -10.42 12.52 -19.06
C LYS A 23 -9.93 12.94 -20.44
N ASP A 24 -8.92 12.23 -20.92
CA ASP A 24 -8.47 12.37 -22.30
C ASP A 24 -9.60 11.88 -23.24
N PRO A 25 -10.07 12.72 -24.18
CA PRO A 25 -11.24 12.39 -25.00
C PRO A 25 -10.98 11.25 -26.00
N LYS A 26 -9.73 10.90 -26.28
CA LYS A 26 -9.38 9.83 -27.24
C LYS A 26 -9.33 8.46 -26.56
N THR A 27 -8.84 8.42 -25.33
CA THR A 27 -8.55 7.18 -24.60
C THR A 27 -9.53 6.92 -23.46
N GLY A 28 -10.25 7.93 -22.98
CA GLY A 28 -11.11 7.87 -21.79
C GLY A 28 -10.35 7.76 -20.47
N LYS A 29 -9.02 7.80 -20.50
CA LYS A 29 -8.15 7.73 -19.32
C LYS A 29 -8.13 9.06 -18.57
N HIS A 30 -7.85 9.01 -17.26
CA HIS A 30 -7.80 10.20 -16.42
C HIS A 30 -6.60 11.09 -16.78
N LEU A 31 -6.79 12.40 -16.81
CA LEU A 31 -5.69 13.34 -16.99
C LEU A 31 -4.93 13.47 -15.66
N LEU A 32 -3.62 13.19 -15.73
CA LEU A 32 -2.73 13.31 -14.58
C LEU A 32 -2.30 14.78 -14.41
N ASP A 33 -2.46 15.30 -13.20
CA ASP A 33 -1.76 16.50 -12.77
C ASP A 33 -0.34 16.10 -12.36
N LEU A 34 0.58 16.12 -13.33
CA LEU A 34 1.96 15.68 -13.12
C LEU A 34 2.71 16.58 -12.14
N GLU A 35 2.42 17.88 -12.13
CA GLU A 35 3.08 18.84 -11.24
C GLU A 35 2.73 18.52 -9.78
N THR A 36 1.45 18.42 -9.45
CA THR A 36 1.02 18.07 -8.09
C THR A 36 1.44 16.64 -7.74
N THR A 37 1.41 15.71 -8.71
CA THR A 37 1.86 14.33 -8.52
C THR A 37 3.33 14.24 -8.12
N GLU A 38 4.22 15.03 -8.72
CA GLU A 38 5.65 15.05 -8.33
C GLU A 38 5.93 15.98 -7.15
N ASN A 39 5.15 17.05 -6.97
CA ASN A 39 5.32 18.05 -5.92
C ASN A 39 4.30 17.90 -4.78
N PHE A 40 4.23 16.69 -4.22
CA PHE A 40 3.32 16.34 -3.12
C PHE A 40 3.66 17.01 -1.77
N VAL A 41 4.78 17.74 -1.65
CA VAL A 41 5.17 18.43 -0.43
C VAL A 41 4.15 19.50 -0.03
N GLN A 42 3.56 20.20 -1.00
CA GLN A 42 2.53 21.20 -0.70
C GLN A 42 1.25 20.54 -0.18
N VAL A 43 0.85 19.41 -0.76
CA VAL A 43 -0.28 18.60 -0.25
C VAL A 43 -0.03 18.18 1.19
N TRP A 44 1.20 17.75 1.51
CA TRP A 44 1.55 17.36 2.87
C TRP A 44 1.47 18.54 3.85
N LYS A 45 1.94 19.74 3.47
CA LYS A 45 1.81 20.93 4.32
C LYS A 45 0.35 21.27 4.64
N GLU A 46 -0.56 21.09 3.69
CA GLU A 46 -2.00 21.23 3.95
C GLU A 46 -2.51 20.12 4.89
N MET A 47 -2.05 18.88 4.74
CA MET A 47 -2.37 17.79 5.68
C MET A 47 -1.89 18.07 7.10
N GLU A 48 -0.72 18.70 7.27
CA GLU A 48 -0.19 19.10 8.57
C GLU A 48 -1.06 20.14 9.27
N LYS A 49 -1.65 21.09 8.52
CA LYS A 49 -2.59 22.07 9.08
C LYS A 49 -3.85 21.41 9.65
N LEU A 50 -4.32 20.31 9.04
CA LEU A 50 -5.46 19.55 9.58
C LEU A 50 -5.19 19.02 10.99
N VAL A 51 -3.93 18.72 11.31
CA VAL A 51 -3.51 18.32 12.66
C VAL A 51 -3.50 19.54 13.59
N ASP A 52 -2.91 20.65 13.16
CA ASP A 52 -2.83 21.88 13.96
C ASP A 52 -4.22 22.44 14.29
N GLU A 53 -5.17 22.33 13.36
CA GLU A 53 -6.57 22.72 13.54
C GLU A 53 -7.37 21.72 14.40
N GLY A 54 -6.76 20.59 14.78
CA GLY A 54 -7.41 19.56 15.59
C GLY A 54 -8.47 18.73 14.87
N LEU A 55 -8.54 18.81 13.53
CA LEU A 55 -9.49 18.06 12.71
C LEU A 55 -9.13 16.59 12.62
N VAL A 56 -7.83 16.27 12.66
CA VAL A 56 -7.31 14.91 12.67
C VAL A 56 -6.22 14.75 13.72
N LYS A 57 -6.09 13.54 14.28
CA LYS A 57 -5.06 13.23 15.29
C LYS A 57 -3.71 12.88 14.65
N ASN A 58 -3.74 12.26 13.47
CA ASN A 58 -2.56 11.75 12.78
C ASN A 58 -2.76 11.83 11.27
N ILE A 59 -1.66 11.91 10.54
CA ILE A 59 -1.61 11.91 9.08
C ILE A 59 -0.60 10.88 8.57
N GLY A 60 -0.87 10.31 7.41
CA GLY A 60 -0.04 9.26 6.80
C GLY A 60 -0.09 9.33 5.28
N ILE A 61 0.75 8.53 4.66
CA ILE A 61 0.87 8.41 3.20
C ILE A 61 0.33 7.06 2.73
N SER A 62 0.09 6.94 1.42
CA SER A 62 -0.33 5.68 0.79
C SER A 62 0.28 5.56 -0.59
N ASN A 63 0.74 4.36 -0.94
CA ASN A 63 1.40 4.06 -2.22
C ASN A 63 2.68 4.88 -2.46
N PHE A 64 3.36 5.31 -1.40
CA PHE A 64 4.65 5.98 -1.56
C PHE A 64 5.78 4.95 -1.63
N SER A 65 6.63 5.08 -2.64
CA SER A 65 7.92 4.39 -2.73
C SER A 65 8.91 4.91 -1.68
N ILE A 66 10.06 4.25 -1.58
CA ILE A 66 11.17 4.75 -0.76
C ILE A 66 11.58 6.17 -1.21
N ARG A 67 11.64 6.45 -2.52
CA ARG A 67 12.06 7.76 -3.05
C ARG A 67 11.14 8.86 -2.56
N ARG A 68 9.84 8.68 -2.82
CA ARG A 68 8.82 9.69 -2.51
C ARG A 68 8.75 9.91 -1.02
N THR A 69 8.89 8.85 -0.23
CA THR A 69 8.96 8.97 1.23
C THR A 69 10.21 9.72 1.68
N LYS A 70 11.40 9.41 1.14
CA LYS A 70 12.64 10.16 1.44
C LYS A 70 12.50 11.64 1.11
N GLU A 71 11.89 11.97 -0.03
CA GLU A 71 11.67 13.36 -0.43
C GLU A 71 10.70 14.09 0.51
N LEU A 72 9.62 13.42 0.90
CA LEU A 72 8.68 13.95 1.89
C LEU A 72 9.39 14.25 3.23
N LEU A 73 10.19 13.31 3.72
CA LEU A 73 10.87 13.41 5.01
C LEU A 73 11.86 14.58 5.09
N LYS A 74 12.37 15.08 3.96
CA LYS A 74 13.23 16.27 3.94
C LYS A 74 12.49 17.57 4.31
N SER A 75 11.18 17.60 4.09
CA SER A 75 10.39 18.83 4.14
C SER A 75 9.22 18.80 5.12
N CYS A 76 8.85 17.62 5.67
CA CYS A 76 7.74 17.51 6.61
C CYS A 76 8.12 18.01 8.01
N ARG A 77 7.22 18.75 8.64
CA ARG A 77 7.25 19.07 10.07
C ARG A 77 6.65 17.93 10.89
N ILE A 78 5.55 17.33 10.42
CA ILE A 78 4.91 16.16 11.02
C ILE A 78 5.24 14.95 10.14
N LYS A 79 5.98 14.01 10.70
CA LYS A 79 6.35 12.76 10.03
C LYS A 79 5.10 11.89 9.79
N PRO A 80 4.95 11.25 8.61
CA PRO A 80 3.84 10.34 8.35
C PRO A 80 3.87 9.16 9.34
N VAL A 81 2.74 8.85 9.98
CA VAL A 81 2.70 7.73 10.94
C VAL A 81 2.57 6.35 10.28
N VAL A 82 2.01 6.32 9.06
CA VAL A 82 1.81 5.11 8.27
C VAL A 82 2.18 5.34 6.82
N ASN A 83 2.56 4.26 6.13
CA ASN A 83 2.49 4.18 4.67
C ASN A 83 1.61 2.99 4.30
N GLN A 84 0.42 3.27 3.76
CA GLN A 84 -0.54 2.24 3.34
C GLN A 84 -0.24 1.78 1.90
N VAL A 85 0.26 0.56 1.74
CA VAL A 85 0.72 0.00 0.44
C VAL A 85 0.18 -1.42 0.21
N GLU A 86 0.20 -1.89 -1.04
CA GLU A 86 -0.18 -3.26 -1.36
C GLU A 86 0.83 -4.21 -0.72
N LEU A 87 0.41 -5.04 0.23
CA LEU A 87 1.26 -6.08 0.79
C LEU A 87 0.44 -7.35 0.84
N SER A 88 0.87 -8.34 0.06
CA SER A 88 0.20 -9.64 -0.05
C SER A 88 1.24 -10.74 -0.23
N PHE A 89 0.82 -12.01 -0.22
CA PHE A 89 1.73 -13.12 -0.45
C PHE A 89 2.41 -13.05 -1.83
N THR A 90 1.70 -12.57 -2.86
CA THR A 90 2.27 -12.37 -4.21
C THR A 90 2.97 -11.04 -4.41
N TYR A 91 2.87 -10.12 -3.44
CA TYR A 91 3.53 -8.83 -3.51
C TYR A 91 4.06 -8.43 -2.11
N PRO A 92 5.13 -9.10 -1.62
CA PRO A 92 5.58 -8.98 -0.23
C PRO A 92 6.35 -7.70 0.09
N GLN A 93 7.06 -7.11 -0.88
CA GLN A 93 7.87 -5.88 -0.74
C GLN A 93 8.77 -5.83 0.52
N PRO A 94 9.64 -6.83 0.77
CA PRO A 94 10.41 -6.89 2.02
C PRO A 94 11.36 -5.70 2.20
N GLU A 95 11.93 -5.17 1.12
CA GLU A 95 12.81 -4.00 1.15
C GLU A 95 12.08 -2.74 1.66
N LEU A 96 10.91 -2.45 1.10
CA LEU A 96 10.06 -1.32 1.50
C LEU A 96 9.61 -1.48 2.96
N VAL A 97 9.12 -2.66 3.34
CA VAL A 97 8.67 -2.94 4.72
C VAL A 97 9.80 -2.72 5.73
N LYS A 98 10.99 -3.27 5.45
CA LYS A 98 12.16 -3.08 6.32
C LYS A 98 12.55 -1.60 6.40
N TRP A 99 12.58 -0.91 5.26
CA TRP A 99 12.96 0.50 5.22
C TRP A 99 11.98 1.38 6.01
N LEU A 100 10.67 1.22 5.81
CA LEU A 100 9.64 1.96 6.54
C LEU A 100 9.75 1.77 8.06
N LYS A 101 9.97 0.53 8.52
CA LYS A 101 10.18 0.23 9.94
C LYS A 101 11.40 0.93 10.51
N ASN A 102 12.52 0.94 9.77
CA ASN A 102 13.72 1.68 10.17
C ASN A 102 13.51 3.20 10.22
N GLN A 103 12.51 3.70 9.49
CA GLN A 103 12.09 5.08 9.54
C GLN A 103 10.95 5.30 10.53
N ASP A 104 10.62 4.40 11.46
CA ASP A 104 9.47 4.52 12.37
C ASP A 104 8.13 4.88 11.66
N ILE A 105 7.95 4.41 10.43
CA ILE A 105 6.69 4.54 9.68
C ILE A 105 6.05 3.16 9.64
N LEU A 106 4.83 3.03 10.16
CA LEU A 106 4.14 1.73 10.21
C LEU A 106 3.66 1.32 8.80
N PRO A 107 4.12 0.18 8.25
CA PRO A 107 3.58 -0.35 7.01
C PRO A 107 2.13 -0.81 7.23
N GLN A 108 1.20 -0.29 6.44
CA GLN A 108 -0.21 -0.70 6.52
C GLN A 108 -0.59 -1.45 5.24
N ALA A 109 -0.87 -2.75 5.40
CA ALA A 109 -1.08 -3.68 4.28
C ALA A 109 -2.53 -3.60 3.79
N TYR A 110 -2.77 -2.98 2.63
CA TYR A 110 -4.02 -3.17 1.90
C TYR A 110 -3.95 -4.41 1.00
N SER A 111 -5.12 -4.96 0.67
CA SER A 111 -5.26 -6.22 -0.09
C SER A 111 -4.44 -7.40 0.47
N PRO A 112 -4.37 -7.61 1.80
CA PRO A 112 -3.50 -8.64 2.39
C PRO A 112 -3.86 -10.08 2.00
N LEU A 113 -5.04 -10.29 1.42
CA LEU A 113 -5.55 -11.58 0.94
C LEU A 113 -5.51 -11.73 -0.58
N GLY A 114 -4.97 -10.76 -1.33
CA GLY A 114 -4.90 -10.78 -2.80
C GLY A 114 -6.11 -10.17 -3.52
N SER A 115 -6.94 -9.35 -2.84
CA SER A 115 -8.14 -8.71 -3.39
C SER A 115 -9.22 -9.69 -3.90
N THR A 116 -10.33 -9.14 -4.39
CA THR A 116 -11.44 -9.92 -4.96
C THR A 116 -10.98 -10.67 -6.20
N GLY A 117 -11.21 -11.98 -6.26
CA GLY A 117 -10.89 -12.81 -7.44
C GLY A 117 -9.44 -13.29 -7.52
N ALA A 118 -8.56 -12.87 -6.60
CA ALA A 118 -7.18 -13.34 -6.53
C ALA A 118 -6.78 -13.76 -5.10
N SER A 119 -7.73 -14.40 -4.40
CA SER A 119 -7.52 -14.94 -3.05
C SER A 119 -6.27 -15.81 -2.97
N GLN A 120 -5.38 -15.48 -2.04
CA GLN A 120 -4.14 -16.21 -1.79
C GLN A 120 -4.28 -17.22 -0.63
N ALA A 121 -5.45 -17.28 0.00
CA ALA A 121 -5.71 -18.13 1.17
C ALA A 121 -5.63 -19.65 0.88
N SER A 122 -5.66 -20.04 -0.39
CA SER A 122 -5.62 -21.45 -0.82
C SER A 122 -4.30 -21.86 -1.48
N LEU A 123 -3.26 -21.01 -1.40
CA LEU A 123 -1.92 -21.38 -1.86
C LEU A 123 -1.37 -22.54 -1.02
N THR A 124 -0.65 -23.48 -1.65
CA THR A 124 -0.23 -24.74 -1.01
C THR A 124 0.48 -24.54 0.33
N VAL A 125 1.40 -23.58 0.42
CA VAL A 125 2.12 -23.26 1.66
C VAL A 125 1.19 -22.67 2.74
N VAL A 126 0.26 -21.82 2.34
CA VAL A 126 -0.72 -21.19 3.24
C VAL A 126 -1.71 -22.23 3.76
N ASP A 127 -2.24 -23.09 2.89
CA ASP A 127 -3.19 -24.15 3.25
C ASP A 127 -2.56 -25.20 4.18
N LYS A 128 -1.29 -25.56 3.94
CA LYS A 128 -0.51 -26.45 4.82
C LYS A 128 -0.43 -25.89 6.25
N ILE A 129 -0.05 -24.63 6.40
CA ILE A 129 0.07 -23.97 7.71
C ILE A 129 -1.32 -23.79 8.35
N ALA A 130 -2.32 -23.41 7.56
CA ALA A 130 -3.70 -23.25 8.04
C ALA A 130 -4.25 -24.55 8.64
N LYS A 131 -3.99 -25.70 8.00
CA LYS A 131 -4.34 -27.03 8.51
C LYS A 131 -3.61 -27.37 9.81
N LYS A 132 -2.31 -27.08 9.92
CA LYS A 132 -1.53 -27.30 11.16
C LYS A 132 -2.14 -26.56 12.36
N HIS A 133 -2.64 -25.36 12.14
CA HIS A 133 -3.26 -24.51 13.17
C HIS A 133 -4.78 -24.64 13.28
N ASN A 134 -5.42 -25.49 12.46
CA ASN A 134 -6.87 -25.65 12.39
C ASN A 134 -7.64 -24.31 12.16
N VAL A 135 -7.13 -23.50 11.23
CA VAL A 135 -7.70 -22.20 10.83
C VAL A 135 -7.90 -22.11 9.32
N GLN A 136 -8.38 -20.97 8.83
CA GLN A 136 -8.45 -20.67 7.40
C GLN A 136 -7.16 -19.97 6.94
N GLY A 137 -6.82 -20.09 5.65
CA GLY A 137 -5.64 -19.41 5.10
C GLY A 137 -5.65 -17.88 5.26
N ALA A 138 -6.84 -17.26 5.39
CA ALA A 138 -6.93 -15.84 5.73
C ALA A 138 -6.28 -15.52 7.08
N ASN A 139 -6.44 -16.39 8.08
CA ASN A 139 -5.82 -16.23 9.39
C ASN A 139 -4.30 -16.27 9.29
N VAL A 140 -3.76 -17.21 8.50
CA VAL A 140 -2.33 -17.34 8.25
C VAL A 140 -1.77 -16.09 7.57
N LEU A 141 -2.41 -15.62 6.49
CA LEU A 141 -1.94 -14.43 5.77
C LEU A 141 -1.99 -13.15 6.60
N ILE A 142 -3.05 -12.95 7.40
CA ILE A 142 -3.17 -11.82 8.30
C ILE A 142 -2.10 -11.89 9.39
N SER A 143 -1.91 -13.06 10.00
CA SER A 143 -0.92 -13.28 11.06
C SER A 143 0.51 -13.11 10.55
N TRP A 144 0.78 -13.54 9.32
CA TRP A 144 2.06 -13.32 8.65
C TRP A 144 2.35 -11.83 8.46
N GLN A 145 1.38 -11.02 8.04
CA GLN A 145 1.58 -9.56 7.97
C GLN A 145 1.87 -8.95 9.34
N VAL A 146 1.16 -9.38 10.39
CA VAL A 146 1.41 -8.93 11.76
C VAL A 146 2.83 -9.31 12.21
N ALA A 147 3.27 -10.54 11.96
CA ALA A 147 4.61 -11.03 12.31
C ALA A 147 5.73 -10.23 11.61
N ARG A 148 5.48 -9.74 10.39
CA ARG A 148 6.40 -8.85 9.65
C ARG A 148 6.47 -7.43 10.24
N GLY A 149 5.56 -7.09 11.15
CA GLY A 149 5.41 -5.75 11.73
C GLY A 149 4.55 -4.83 10.87
N CYS A 150 3.66 -5.39 10.05
CA CYS A 150 2.69 -4.63 9.25
C CYS A 150 1.32 -4.61 9.95
N ASN A 151 0.52 -3.58 9.66
CA ASN A 151 -0.89 -3.52 10.06
C ASN A 151 -1.80 -3.94 8.89
N PRO A 152 -2.36 -5.16 8.86
CA PRO A 152 -3.22 -5.63 7.77
C PRO A 152 -4.65 -5.07 7.83
N LEU A 153 -5.19 -4.71 6.66
CA LEU A 153 -6.57 -4.22 6.50
C LEU A 153 -7.43 -5.16 5.63
N PRO A 154 -7.76 -6.37 6.11
CA PRO A 154 -8.58 -7.31 5.36
C PRO A 154 -10.05 -6.83 5.30
N LYS A 155 -10.52 -6.43 4.12
CA LYS A 155 -11.91 -6.02 3.92
C LYS A 155 -12.84 -7.22 3.80
N SER A 156 -13.98 -7.17 4.49
CA SER A 156 -15.10 -8.09 4.28
C SER A 156 -16.43 -7.36 4.50
N VAL A 157 -17.48 -7.83 3.84
CA VAL A 157 -18.89 -7.45 4.14
C VAL A 157 -19.69 -8.62 4.72
N THR A 158 -19.06 -9.80 4.82
CA THR A 158 -19.67 -11.00 5.38
C THR A 158 -19.31 -11.09 6.87
N PRO A 159 -20.28 -11.02 7.80
CA PRO A 159 -20.01 -10.98 9.25
C PRO A 159 -19.11 -12.12 9.75
N ALA A 160 -19.39 -13.36 9.37
CA ALA A 160 -18.57 -14.51 9.77
C ALA A 160 -17.10 -14.42 9.31
N ARG A 161 -16.83 -13.77 8.17
CA ARG A 161 -15.45 -13.53 7.70
C ARG A 161 -14.79 -12.38 8.46
N ILE A 162 -15.55 -11.36 8.87
CA ILE A 162 -15.05 -10.27 9.71
C ILE A 162 -14.58 -10.85 11.05
N GLU A 163 -15.42 -11.65 11.69
CA GLU A 163 -15.06 -12.36 12.93
C GLU A 163 -13.86 -13.30 12.72
N ASN A 164 -13.83 -14.04 11.61
CA ASN A 164 -12.71 -14.91 11.31
C ASN A 164 -11.40 -14.13 11.13
N ASN A 165 -11.41 -12.99 10.44
CA ASN A 165 -10.22 -12.18 10.17
C ASN A 165 -9.58 -11.60 11.43
N LEU A 166 -10.31 -11.52 12.55
CA LEU A 166 -9.78 -11.09 13.85
C LEU A 166 -8.98 -12.18 14.56
N LYS A 167 -9.11 -13.44 14.14
CA LYS A 167 -8.39 -14.56 14.75
C LYS A 167 -6.97 -14.60 14.21
N LEU A 168 -6.02 -14.15 15.02
CA LEU A 168 -4.59 -14.29 14.75
C LEU A 168 -4.09 -15.66 15.22
N VAL A 169 -3.04 -16.12 14.56
CA VAL A 169 -2.31 -17.35 14.87
C VAL A 169 -0.89 -16.97 15.19
N ASP A 170 -0.34 -17.56 16.25
CA ASP A 170 1.07 -17.38 16.59
C ASP A 170 1.89 -18.29 15.68
N LEU A 171 2.45 -17.69 14.62
CA LEU A 171 3.27 -18.40 13.65
C LEU A 171 4.68 -18.56 14.22
N ASP A 172 5.20 -19.79 14.21
CA ASP A 172 6.58 -20.01 14.62
C ASP A 172 7.57 -19.48 13.55
N GLN A 173 8.84 -19.30 13.94
CA GLN A 173 9.85 -18.75 13.02
C GLN A 173 10.00 -19.60 11.74
N GLN A 174 9.85 -20.91 11.83
CA GLN A 174 9.96 -21.81 10.67
C GLN A 174 8.79 -21.58 9.70
N GLU A 175 7.58 -21.36 10.19
CA GLU A 175 6.40 -21.05 9.38
C GLU A 175 6.53 -19.69 8.71
N ILE A 176 7.02 -18.68 9.43
CA ILE A 176 7.30 -17.35 8.88
C ILE A 176 8.33 -17.48 7.75
N ASP A 177 9.42 -18.21 7.97
CA ASP A 177 10.48 -18.42 6.97
C ASP A 177 9.94 -19.19 5.74
N GLU A 178 9.06 -20.18 5.95
CA GLU A 178 8.42 -20.93 4.86
C GLU A 178 7.53 -20.02 4.00
N LEU A 179 6.76 -19.13 4.63
CA LEU A 179 5.92 -18.14 3.96
C LEU A 179 6.75 -17.09 3.22
N GLU A 180 7.79 -16.53 3.84
CA GLU A 180 8.69 -15.56 3.19
C GLU A 180 9.38 -16.19 1.97
N LYS A 181 9.92 -17.40 2.12
CA LYS A 181 10.53 -18.13 1.00
C LYS A 181 9.54 -18.37 -0.13
N GLY A 182 8.32 -18.79 0.20
CA GLY A 182 7.25 -19.01 -0.78
C GLY A 182 6.83 -17.73 -1.49
N ALA A 183 6.73 -16.62 -0.76
CA ALA A 183 6.37 -15.31 -1.30
C ALA A 183 7.44 -14.75 -2.24
N LEU A 184 8.73 -15.01 -1.95
CA LEU A 184 9.86 -14.53 -2.75
C LEU A 184 10.25 -15.46 -3.90
N ALA A 185 9.81 -16.72 -3.89
CA ALA A 185 10.10 -17.68 -4.96
C ALA A 185 9.32 -17.43 -6.26
N GLN A 186 8.27 -16.60 -6.20
CA GLN A 186 7.42 -16.26 -7.34
C GLN A 186 7.69 -14.84 -7.85
N HIS A 187 7.37 -14.61 -9.12
CA HIS A 187 7.40 -13.26 -9.66
C HIS A 187 6.38 -12.36 -8.94
N PRO A 188 6.79 -11.18 -8.46
CA PRO A 188 5.87 -10.27 -7.79
C PRO A 188 4.68 -9.93 -8.68
N LYS A 189 3.47 -10.14 -8.17
CA LYS A 189 2.21 -9.86 -8.86
C LYS A 189 1.37 -8.92 -8.02
N LYS A 190 1.20 -7.71 -8.53
CA LYS A 190 0.29 -6.68 -8.01
C LYS A 190 -1.14 -7.00 -8.44
N VAL A 191 -2.09 -6.68 -7.58
CA VAL A 191 -3.52 -6.72 -7.92
C VAL A 191 -4.14 -5.32 -8.00
N CYS A 192 -3.38 -4.28 -7.63
CA CYS A 192 -3.82 -2.90 -7.59
C CYS A 192 -2.79 -1.99 -8.31
N ASP A 193 -2.85 -1.94 -9.64
CA ASP A 193 -1.97 -1.08 -10.46
C ASP A 193 -2.81 -0.13 -11.33
N GLN A 194 -2.56 1.17 -11.23
CA GLN A 194 -3.25 2.21 -11.99
C GLN A 194 -2.37 2.91 -13.02
N SER A 195 -1.15 2.42 -13.24
CA SER A 195 -0.18 3.09 -14.12
C SER A 195 -0.74 3.33 -15.54
N ASP A 196 -1.64 2.45 -15.98
CA ASP A 196 -2.31 2.52 -17.29
C ASP A 196 -3.64 3.27 -17.30
N LEU A 197 -4.16 3.73 -16.16
CA LEU A 197 -5.44 4.44 -16.07
C LEU A 197 -5.32 5.95 -16.34
N VAL A 198 -4.10 6.45 -16.49
CA VAL A 198 -3.79 7.88 -16.60
C VAL A 198 -3.08 8.24 -17.90
N VAL A 199 -3.18 9.52 -18.27
CA VAL A 199 -2.43 10.14 -19.36
C VAL A 199 -1.74 11.41 -18.84
N PRO A 200 -0.40 11.53 -19.02
CA PRO A 200 0.51 10.50 -19.52
C PRO A 200 0.55 9.27 -18.59
N ALA A 201 0.95 8.11 -19.13
CA ALA A 201 1.17 6.92 -18.32
C ALA A 201 2.23 7.20 -17.25
N TYR A 202 2.04 6.67 -16.04
CA TYR A 202 2.87 7.01 -14.89
C TYR A 202 3.09 5.78 -14.00
N ASP A 203 4.34 5.36 -13.82
CA ASP A 203 4.70 4.22 -12.95
C ASP A 203 4.58 4.64 -11.48
N ILE A 204 3.39 4.45 -10.91
CA ILE A 204 3.07 4.86 -9.53
C ILE A 204 3.96 4.20 -8.48
N PHE A 205 4.59 3.07 -8.83
CA PHE A 205 5.45 2.27 -7.95
C PHE A 205 6.95 2.49 -8.22
N GLU A 206 7.30 3.24 -9.26
CA GLU A 206 8.69 3.46 -9.70
C GLU A 206 9.45 2.13 -9.92
N ALA A 207 8.73 1.06 -10.24
CA ALA A 207 9.24 -0.31 -10.25
C ALA A 207 10.37 -0.50 -11.28
N ASN A 208 10.31 0.23 -12.39
CA ASN A 208 11.30 0.18 -13.45
C ASN A 208 12.27 1.37 -13.44
N HIS A 209 12.17 2.28 -12.45
CA HIS A 209 13.02 3.45 -12.41
C HIS A 209 14.48 3.04 -12.13
N PRO A 210 15.48 3.46 -12.92
CA PRO A 210 16.86 2.96 -12.82
C PRO A 210 17.50 3.25 -11.45
N THR A 211 17.16 4.38 -10.84
CA THR A 211 17.73 4.83 -9.55
C THR A 211 16.71 4.97 -8.41
N ASN A 212 15.41 4.86 -8.69
CA ASN A 212 14.35 5.19 -7.74
C ASN A 212 13.41 4.04 -7.40
N ASN A 213 13.72 2.83 -7.85
CA ASN A 213 12.97 1.65 -7.42
C ASN A 213 13.37 1.24 -5.99
N ASP A 214 12.45 0.56 -5.31
CA ASP A 214 12.63 0.17 -3.90
C ASP A 214 13.87 -0.71 -3.66
N LYS A 215 14.25 -1.57 -4.62
CA LYS A 215 15.42 -2.46 -4.47
C LYS A 215 16.72 -1.66 -4.40
N VAL A 216 16.87 -0.67 -5.29
CA VAL A 216 18.05 0.20 -5.31
C VAL A 216 18.09 1.03 -4.03
N GLN A 217 16.97 1.63 -3.64
CA GLN A 217 16.98 2.63 -2.59
C GLN A 217 16.98 2.08 -1.17
N ALA A 218 16.54 0.84 -0.96
CA ALA A 218 16.62 0.17 0.33
C ALA A 218 18.05 -0.22 0.74
N THR A 219 18.98 -0.24 -0.21
CA THR A 219 20.40 -0.56 0.04
C THR A 219 21.28 0.66 0.28
N LEU A 220 20.73 1.86 0.07
CA LEU A 220 21.46 3.10 0.30
C LEU A 220 21.46 3.44 1.80
N PRO A 221 22.60 3.87 2.36
CA PRO A 221 22.74 4.21 3.77
C PRO A 221 21.81 5.36 4.21
#